data_AF-A0A9Q9C3R8-F1
#
_entry.id   AF-A0A9Q9C3R8-F1
#
_cell.length_a   1.000
_cell.length_b   1.000
_cell.length_c   1.000
_cell.angle_alpha   90.00
_cell.angle_beta   90.00
_cell.angle_gamma   90.00
#
_symmetry.space_group_name_H-M   'P 1'
#
loop_
_entity.id
_entity.type
_entity.pdbx_description
1 polymer ?
#
loop_
_entity_poly.entity_id
_entity_poly.type
_entity_poly.pdbx_seq_one_letter_code
_entity_poly.pdbx_strand_id
1 'polypeptide(L)'
;MRDAIAVFKRKRKIYSMGPFDPLILDAVAGLEEMARSAYEDELLYIEVNGWMISTLSGVDGVLVILVSRRIDMEKLKYVYESYRICVAYENMSLMDFLIGMYDTKANNEK
;
A
#
# COMPACT_ATOMS: atom_id res chain seq x y z
N MET A 1 16.14 -0.74 -6.38
CA MET A 1 14.78 -0.37 -6.81
C MET A 1 14.09 0.26 -5.60
N ARG A 2 13.43 1.41 -5.75
CA ARG A 2 12.61 2.02 -4.68
C ARG A 2 11.39 1.14 -4.41
N ASP A 3 10.83 1.23 -3.20
CA ASP A 3 9.57 0.57 -2.85
C ASP A 3 8.47 0.94 -3.85
N ALA A 4 7.51 0.03 -4.05
CA ALA A 4 6.32 0.29 -4.87
C ALA A 4 5.08 0.32 -3.98
N ILE A 5 4.20 1.30 -4.22
CA ILE A 5 2.99 1.53 -3.42
C ILE A 5 1.77 1.66 -4.33
N ALA A 6 0.67 0.98 -4.02
CA ALA A 6 -0.59 1.17 -4.72
C ALA A 6 -1.75 1.31 -3.73
N VAL A 7 -2.71 2.16 -4.08
CA VAL A 7 -3.94 2.36 -3.30
C VAL A 7 -5.14 2.11 -4.19
N PHE A 8 -6.04 1.28 -3.71
CA PHE A 8 -7.31 0.94 -4.36
C PHE A 8 -8.47 1.39 -3.50
N LYS A 9 -9.57 1.76 -4.14
CA LYS A 9 -10.88 1.97 -3.49
C LYS A 9 -11.91 1.17 -4.27
N ARG A 10 -12.61 0.25 -3.59
CA ARG A 10 -13.64 -0.61 -4.19
C ARG A 10 -13.14 -1.29 -5.48
N LYS A 11 -11.96 -1.93 -5.39
CA LYS A 11 -11.26 -2.61 -6.50
C LYS A 11 -10.81 -1.71 -7.67
N ARG A 12 -10.87 -0.38 -7.54
CA ARG A 12 -10.33 0.57 -8.54
C ARG A 12 -9.04 1.20 -8.04
N LYS A 13 -7.98 1.18 -8.85
CA LYS A 13 -6.71 1.84 -8.54
C LYS A 13 -6.91 3.36 -8.53
N ILE A 14 -6.60 4.00 -7.41
CA ILE A 14 -6.70 5.46 -7.23
C ILE A 14 -5.31 6.11 -7.27
N TYR A 15 -4.29 5.39 -6.80
CA TYR A 15 -2.92 5.88 -6.75
C TYR A 15 -1.92 4.74 -6.93
N SER A 16 -0.76 5.03 -7.54
CA SER A 16 0.38 4.12 -7.55
C SER A 16 1.70 4.87 -7.72
N MET A 17 2.73 4.41 -7.02
CA MET A 17 4.11 4.86 -7.14
C MET A 17 5.04 3.66 -7.34
N GLY A 18 5.99 3.80 -8.25
CA GLY A 18 6.92 2.72 -8.60
C GLY A 18 6.35 1.75 -9.65
N PRO A 19 7.16 0.82 -10.14
CA PRO A 19 6.76 -0.12 -11.17
C PRO A 19 5.86 -1.20 -10.57
N PHE A 20 4.55 -1.10 -10.81
CA PHE A 20 3.65 -2.22 -10.64
C PHE A 20 3.43 -2.90 -11.98
N ASP A 21 3.71 -4.19 -12.04
CA ASP A 21 3.11 -5.03 -13.07
C ASP A 21 1.61 -5.20 -12.73
N PRO A 22 0.69 -4.91 -13.68
CA PRO A 22 -0.75 -5.14 -13.49
C PRO A 22 -1.09 -6.54 -12.97
N LEU A 23 -0.35 -7.58 -13.40
CA LEU A 23 -0.57 -8.96 -12.97
C LEU A 23 -0.29 -9.18 -11.48
N ILE A 24 0.68 -8.45 -10.93
CA ILE A 24 0.99 -8.51 -9.49
C ILE A 24 -0.16 -7.89 -8.68
N LEU A 25 -0.76 -6.81 -9.18
CA LEU A 25 -1.88 -6.16 -8.52
C LEU A 25 -3.13 -7.06 -8.49
N ASP A 26 -3.42 -7.73 -9.59
CA ASP A 26 -4.54 -8.68 -9.68
C ASP A 26 -4.32 -9.90 -8.78
N ALA A 27 -3.10 -10.45 -8.75
CA ALA A 27 -2.75 -11.56 -7.88
C ALA A 27 -2.87 -11.20 -6.40
N VAL A 28 -2.40 -10.01 -6.00
CA VAL A 28 -2.45 -9.55 -4.61
C VAL A 28 -3.87 -9.26 -4.16
N ALA A 29 -4.68 -8.63 -5.02
CA ALA A 29 -6.10 -8.42 -4.73
C ALA A 29 -6.87 -9.75 -4.58
N GLY A 30 -6.58 -10.74 -5.44
CA GLY A 30 -7.15 -12.07 -5.33
C GLY A 30 -6.73 -12.81 -4.06
N LEU A 31 -5.45 -12.71 -3.67
CA LEU A 31 -4.93 -13.33 -2.45
C LEU A 31 -5.48 -12.68 -1.18
N GLU A 32 -5.71 -11.37 -1.18
CA GLU A 32 -6.41 -10.68 -0.08
C GLU A 32 -7.85 -11.17 0.06
N GLU A 33 -8.60 -11.29 -1.04
CA GLU A 33 -9.99 -11.76 -1.03
C GLU A 33 -10.09 -13.19 -0.47
N MET A 34 -9.13 -14.06 -0.82
CA MET A 34 -9.02 -15.41 -0.27
C MET A 34 -8.64 -15.42 1.21
N ALA A 35 -7.66 -14.61 1.63
CA ALA A 35 -7.22 -14.55 3.02
C ALA A 35 -8.30 -13.99 3.94
N ARG A 36 -8.98 -12.92 3.53
CA ARG A 36 -10.09 -12.33 4.30
C ARG A 36 -11.24 -13.33 4.48
N SER A 37 -11.55 -14.11 3.43
CA SER A 37 -12.59 -15.14 3.51
C SER A 37 -12.22 -16.31 4.40
N ALA A 38 -10.92 -16.61 4.55
CA ALA A 38 -10.45 -17.79 5.28
C ALA A 38 -10.06 -17.50 6.73
N TYR A 39 -9.56 -16.29 7.02
CA TYR A 39 -8.91 -15.97 8.28
C TYR A 39 -9.44 -14.69 8.95
N GLU A 40 -10.35 -13.94 8.32
CA GLU A 40 -10.82 -12.62 8.79
C GLU A 40 -9.69 -11.58 9.04
N ASP A 41 -8.47 -11.87 8.58
CA ASP A 41 -7.29 -11.04 8.82
C ASP A 41 -7.31 -9.77 7.96
N GLU A 42 -7.02 -8.62 8.59
CA GLU A 42 -6.92 -7.30 7.93
C GLU A 42 -5.58 -7.08 7.20
N LEU A 43 -4.68 -8.07 7.26
CA LEU A 43 -3.28 -7.93 6.93
C LEU A 43 -2.72 -9.18 6.25
N LEU A 44 -2.21 -9.04 5.03
CA LEU A 44 -1.60 -10.12 4.28
C LEU A 44 -0.15 -9.79 3.96
N TYR A 45 0.74 -10.78 4.13
CA TYR A 45 2.14 -10.70 3.71
C TYR A 45 2.51 -11.88 2.82
N ILE A 46 3.16 -11.58 1.70
CA ILE A 46 3.70 -12.59 0.79
C ILE A 46 5.16 -12.26 0.52
N GLU A 47 6.05 -13.25 0.71
CA GLU A 47 7.43 -13.14 0.25
C GLU A 47 7.57 -13.75 -1.15
N VAL A 48 8.11 -12.96 -2.09
CA VAL A 48 8.41 -13.41 -3.46
C VAL A 48 9.79 -12.91 -3.86
N ASN A 49 10.72 -13.82 -4.13
CA ASN A 49 12.09 -13.49 -4.60
C ASN A 49 12.82 -12.44 -3.73
N GLY A 50 12.68 -12.50 -2.40
CA GLY A 50 13.28 -11.54 -1.47
C GLY A 50 12.64 -10.15 -1.49
N TRP A 51 11.39 -10.05 -1.95
CA TRP A 51 10.51 -8.91 -1.79
C TRP A 51 9.31 -9.30 -0.93
N MET A 52 8.91 -8.38 -0.06
CA MET A 52 7.71 -8.48 0.76
C MET A 52 6.60 -7.68 0.10
N ILE A 53 5.51 -8.36 -0.23
CA ILE A 53 4.25 -7.73 -0.60
C ILE A 53 3.38 -7.72 0.65
N SER A 54 3.05 -6.53 1.12
CA SER A 54 2.26 -6.32 2.33
C SER A 54 0.99 -5.56 1.96
N THR A 55 -0.15 -5.96 2.51
CA THR A 55 -1.42 -5.25 2.31
C THR A 55 -1.98 -4.71 3.61
N LEU A 56 -2.73 -3.61 3.52
CA LEU A 56 -3.53 -3.08 4.61
C LEU A 56 -4.93 -2.73 4.08
N SER A 57 -5.93 -3.39 4.63
CA SER A 57 -7.34 -3.11 4.34
C SER A 57 -7.85 -1.99 5.26
N GLY A 58 -8.42 -0.95 4.67
CA GLY A 58 -9.03 0.19 5.35
C GLY A 58 -10.54 0.22 5.21
N VAL A 59 -11.17 1.26 5.76
CA VAL A 59 -12.64 1.42 5.68
C VAL A 59 -13.10 1.70 4.25
N ASP A 60 -14.38 1.48 3.98
CA ASP A 60 -15.02 1.74 2.68
C ASP A 60 -14.40 1.01 1.47
N GLY A 61 -13.76 -0.14 1.73
CA GLY A 61 -13.13 -0.96 0.70
C GLY A 61 -11.86 -0.34 0.13
N VAL A 62 -11.11 0.38 0.97
CA VAL A 62 -9.77 0.87 0.64
C VAL A 62 -8.76 -0.25 0.87
N LEU A 63 -7.84 -0.44 -0.06
CA LEU A 63 -6.74 -1.40 0.05
C LEU A 63 -5.44 -0.70 -0.29
N VAL A 64 -4.47 -0.79 0.61
CA VAL A 64 -3.10 -0.33 0.37
C VAL A 64 -2.22 -1.55 0.13
N ILE A 65 -1.39 -1.48 -0.90
CA ILE A 65 -0.37 -2.48 -1.22
C ILE A 65 0.99 -1.81 -1.15
N LEU A 66 1.92 -2.43 -0.42
CA LEU A 66 3.33 -2.05 -0.35
C LEU A 66 4.19 -3.23 -0.79
N VAL A 67 5.09 -2.97 -1.75
CA VAL A 67 6.15 -3.90 -2.15
C VAL A 67 7.48 -3.31 -1.71
N SER A 68 8.13 -3.98 -0.77
CA SER A 68 9.35 -3.49 -0.11
C SER A 68 10.31 -4.65 0.21
N ARG A 69 11.55 -4.34 0.59
CA ARG A 69 12.55 -5.38 0.96
C ARG A 69 12.29 -6.03 2.32
N ARG A 70 11.45 -5.42 3.15
CA ARG A 70 11.10 -5.85 4.50
C ARG A 70 9.68 -5.41 4.79
N ILE A 71 9.02 -6.11 5.70
CA ILE A 71 7.71 -5.67 6.20
C ILE A 71 7.88 -4.28 6.84
N ASP A 72 7.09 -3.32 6.39
CA ASP A 72 7.08 -1.95 6.90
C ASP A 72 5.65 -1.48 7.18
N MET A 73 5.19 -1.85 8.37
CA MET A 73 3.83 -1.57 8.83
C MET A 73 3.57 -0.09 9.09
N GLU A 74 4.60 0.65 9.47
CA GLU A 74 4.48 2.08 9.67
C GLU A 74 4.26 2.79 8.33
N LYS A 75 5.01 2.39 7.29
CA LYS A 75 4.83 2.90 5.94
C LYS A 75 3.44 2.59 5.38
N LEU A 76 2.93 1.37 5.56
CA LEU A 76 1.56 1.01 5.16
C LEU A 76 0.50 1.91 5.80
N LYS A 77 0.57 2.10 7.12
CA LYS A 77 -0.35 2.98 7.87
C LYS A 77 -0.20 4.43 7.42
N TYR A 78 1.03 4.89 7.23
CA TYR A 78 1.30 6.24 6.76
C TYR A 78 0.70 6.51 5.38
N VAL A 79 0.82 5.57 4.44
CA VAL A 79 0.19 5.67 3.11
C VAL A 79 -1.33 5.74 3.22
N TYR A 80 -1.93 4.89 4.06
CA TYR A 80 -3.38 4.92 4.27
C TYR A 80 -3.87 6.27 4.83
N GLU A 81 -3.20 6.80 5.85
CA GLU A 81 -3.53 8.11 6.41
C GLU A 81 -3.28 9.25 5.41
N SER A 82 -2.20 9.17 4.63
CA SER A 82 -1.93 10.12 3.55
C SER A 82 -3.05 10.13 2.52
N TYR A 83 -3.56 8.95 2.14
CA TYR A 83 -4.72 8.83 1.26
C TYR A 83 -5.96 9.49 1.87
N ARG A 84 -6.24 9.27 3.17
CA ARG A 84 -7.38 9.90 3.85
C ARG A 84 -7.29 11.41 3.84
N ILE A 85 -6.11 11.97 4.07
CA ILE A 85 -5.85 13.41 3.95
C ILE A 85 -6.11 13.87 2.52
N CYS A 86 -5.55 13.20 1.51
CA CYS A 86 -5.74 13.60 0.12
C CYS A 86 -7.22 13.58 -0.31
N VAL A 87 -8.00 12.61 0.18
CA VAL A 87 -9.46 12.56 -0.04
C VAL A 87 -10.16 13.73 0.64
N ALA A 88 -9.81 14.05 1.89
CA ALA A 88 -10.43 15.15 2.64
C ALA A 88 -10.18 16.52 1.99
N TYR A 89 -9.03 16.69 1.33
CA TYR A 89 -8.65 17.91 0.62
C TYR A 89 -8.98 17.87 -0.89
N GLU A 90 -9.61 16.80 -1.37
CA GLU A 90 -9.92 16.56 -2.79
C GLU A 90 -8.69 16.71 -3.71
N ASN A 91 -7.51 16.35 -3.22
CA ASN A 91 -6.25 16.56 -3.91
C ASN A 91 -5.32 15.34 -3.81
N MET A 92 -5.46 14.42 -4.77
CA MET A 92 -4.64 13.21 -4.84
C MET A 92 -3.18 13.47 -5.24
N SER A 93 -2.84 14.62 -5.81
CA SER A 93 -1.44 14.92 -6.16
C SER A 93 -0.57 15.17 -4.92
N LEU A 94 -1.17 15.38 -3.75
CA LEU A 94 -0.45 15.49 -2.48
C LEU A 94 0.17 14.16 -2.02
N MET A 95 -0.26 13.01 -2.57
CA MET A 95 0.26 11.70 -2.16
C MET A 95 1.77 11.58 -2.34
N ASP A 96 2.31 12.03 -3.49
CA ASP A 96 3.74 11.95 -3.77
C ASP A 96 4.55 12.77 -2.76
N PHE A 97 4.03 13.93 -2.37
CA PHE A 97 4.66 14.79 -1.37
C PHE A 97 4.65 14.15 0.02
N LEU A 98 3.48 13.68 0.47
CA LEU A 98 3.33 13.07 1.79
C LEU A 98 4.19 11.80 1.91
N ILE A 99 4.13 10.91 0.92
CA ILE A 99 4.97 9.70 0.92
C ILE A 99 6.46 10.07 0.91
N GLY A 100 6.86 11.09 0.15
CA GLY A 100 8.25 11.59 0.16
C GLY A 100 8.72 12.12 1.53
N MET A 101 7.82 12.71 2.32
CA MET A 101 8.14 13.14 3.69
C MET A 101 8.43 11.94 4.61
N TYR A 102 7.69 10.84 4.48
CA TYR A 102 7.96 9.62 5.25
C TYR A 102 9.35 9.07 4.95
N ASP A 103 9.70 8.93 3.67
CA ASP A 103 11.01 8.41 3.27
C ASP A 103 12.16 9.30 3.77
N THR A 104 11.96 10.63 3.78
CA THR A 104 12.95 11.58 4.31
C THR A 104 13.13 11.41 5.82
N LYS A 105 12.02 11.28 6.56
CA LYS A 105 12.06 11.06 8.02
C LYS A 105 12.72 9.73 8.37
N ALA A 106 12.30 8.64 7.73
CA ALA A 106 12.79 7.29 7.99
C ALA A 106 14.30 7.13 7.68
N ASN A 107 14.86 7.94 6.78
CA ASN A 107 16.29 7.96 6.49
C ASN A 107 17.10 8.79 7.50
N ASN A 108 16.50 9.78 8.16
CA ASN A 108 17.17 10.60 9.17
C ASN A 108 17.21 9.93 10.56
N GLU A 109 16.38 8.91 10.78
CA GLU A 109 16.29 8.15 12.04
C GLU A 109 17.15 6.86 12.02
N LYS A 110 17.94 6.63 10.96
CA LYS A 110 18.89 5.51 10.82
C LYS A 110 20.33 5.97 10.96
#